data_AF-A0A5N7DH21-F1
#
_entry.id   AF-A0A5N7DH21-F1
#
_cell.length_a   1.000
_cell.length_b   1.000
_cell.length_c   1.000
_cell.angle_alpha   90.00
_cell.angle_beta   90.00
_cell.angle_gamma   90.00
#
_symmetry.space_group_name_H-M   'P 1'
#
loop_
_entity.id
_entity.type
_entity.pdbx_description
1 polymer ?
#
loop_
_entity_poly.entity_id
_entity_poly.type
_entity_poly.pdbx_seq_one_letter_code
_entity_poly.pdbx_strand_id
1 'polypeptide(L)'
;MITHFKPTLTKSLPSLAMPTLHTALAPLLPSKQHSFLSVRVDGVFNQVAFRVMPAPHRDRQPPSDLSTRQQLQSVHNVPGLVFGFWSPGCSNGFHVAGFHLHFISDDRTAGGHVTGFDAWDVQLSAGVLKEYRVEIPQDEDYLELPIRNYEEDQNLH
;
A
#
# COMPACT_ATOMS: atom_id res chain seq x y z
N MET A 1 5.53 -1.51 6.44
CA MET A 1 4.86 -0.57 7.37
C MET A 1 3.81 -1.33 8.14
N ILE A 2 3.78 -1.19 9.47
CA ILE A 2 2.80 -1.84 10.33
C ILE A 2 2.30 -0.83 11.37
N THR A 3 1.10 -1.04 11.90
CA THR A 3 0.55 -0.24 12.99
C THR A 3 -0.48 -1.05 13.76
N HIS A 4 -0.75 -0.67 15.01
CA HIS A 4 -1.96 -1.12 15.70
C HIS A 4 -3.14 -0.33 15.15
N PHE A 5 -3.89 -0.97 14.24
CA PHE A 5 -4.99 -0.30 13.54
C PHE A 5 -6.10 0.12 14.54
N LYS A 6 -6.30 1.43 14.68
CA LYS A 6 -7.33 2.05 15.50
C LYS A 6 -8.04 3.11 14.65
N PRO A 7 -9.17 2.78 14.00
CA PRO A 7 -9.82 3.71 13.09
C PRO A 7 -10.40 4.90 13.86
N THR A 8 -10.20 6.09 13.30
CA THR A 8 -10.80 7.35 13.76
C THR A 8 -11.92 7.82 12.82
N LEU A 9 -12.03 7.19 11.65
CA LEU A 9 -13.08 7.37 10.67
C LEU A 9 -13.56 5.99 10.22
N THR A 10 -14.87 5.79 10.20
CA THR A 10 -15.52 4.62 9.58
C THR A 10 -16.72 5.10 8.77
N LYS A 11 -16.90 4.54 7.57
CA LYS A 11 -18.03 4.81 6.68
C LYS A 11 -18.51 3.52 6.02
N SER A 12 -19.82 3.35 5.96
CA SER A 12 -20.45 2.39 5.05
C SER A 12 -20.76 3.08 3.73
N LEU A 13 -20.35 2.47 2.62
CA LEU A 13 -20.51 3.00 1.27
C LEU A 13 -21.13 1.92 0.38
N PRO A 14 -22.10 2.25 -0.49
CA PRO A 14 -22.67 1.26 -1.42
C PRO A 14 -21.62 0.77 -2.42
N SER A 15 -20.67 1.63 -2.80
CA SER A 15 -19.54 1.30 -3.65
C SER A 15 -18.34 2.21 -3.40
N LEU A 16 -17.16 1.73 -3.80
CA LEU A 16 -15.90 2.47 -3.75
C LEU A 16 -14.95 1.97 -4.84
N ALA A 17 -14.33 2.91 -5.55
CA ALA A 17 -13.28 2.61 -6.52
C ALA A 17 -11.97 3.30 -6.11
N MET A 18 -10.83 2.74 -6.51
CA MET A 18 -9.52 3.31 -6.16
C MET A 18 -9.37 4.80 -6.51
N PRO A 19 -9.83 5.31 -7.68
CA PRO A 19 -9.72 6.73 -8.00
C PRO A 19 -10.52 7.65 -7.06
N THR A 20 -11.58 7.15 -6.43
CA THR A 20 -12.44 7.92 -5.53
C THR A 20 -12.09 7.74 -4.06
N LEU A 21 -11.14 6.85 -3.73
CA LEU A 21 -10.69 6.56 -2.36
C LEU A 21 -10.23 7.81 -1.61
N HIS A 22 -9.46 8.69 -2.27
CA HIS A 22 -9.01 9.94 -1.68
C HIS A 22 -10.19 10.80 -1.19
N THR A 23 -11.21 10.97 -2.03
CA THR A 23 -12.41 11.73 -1.71
C THR A 23 -13.26 11.04 -0.65
N ALA A 24 -13.35 9.70 -0.69
CA ALA A 24 -14.10 8.92 0.28
C ALA A 24 -13.53 9.04 1.71
N LEU A 25 -12.25 9.39 1.85
CA LEU A 25 -11.58 9.62 3.14
C LEU A 25 -11.86 10.99 3.77
N ALA A 26 -12.68 11.86 3.16
CA ALA A 26 -13.08 13.12 3.79
C ALA A 26 -13.72 12.88 5.19
N PRO A 27 -13.43 13.70 6.22
CA PRO A 27 -12.64 14.93 6.17
C PRO A 27 -11.13 14.71 6.38
N LEU A 28 -10.64 13.48 6.52
CA LEU A 28 -9.21 13.24 6.78
C LEU A 28 -8.35 13.75 5.62
N LEU A 29 -8.78 13.53 4.38
CA LEU A 29 -8.14 14.14 3.22
C LEU A 29 -9.09 15.19 2.62
N PRO A 30 -8.59 16.40 2.26
CA PRO A 30 -7.18 16.82 2.29
C PRO A 30 -6.71 17.41 3.64
N SER A 31 -7.58 17.57 4.65
CA SER A 31 -7.25 18.31 5.88
C SER A 31 -6.06 17.75 6.69
N LYS A 32 -5.72 16.48 6.51
CA LYS A 32 -4.59 15.77 7.11
C LYS A 32 -3.63 15.22 6.04
N GLN A 33 -3.53 15.86 4.87
CA GLN A 33 -2.67 15.41 3.77
C GLN A 33 -1.19 15.24 4.15
N HIS A 34 -0.72 15.96 5.18
CA HIS A 34 0.64 15.89 5.72
C HIS A 34 0.80 14.85 6.85
N SER A 35 -0.25 14.13 7.21
CA SER A 35 -0.21 13.04 8.18
C SER A 35 -0.18 11.70 7.46
N PHE A 36 0.44 10.70 8.10
CA PHE A 36 0.26 9.32 7.68
C PHE A 36 -1.13 8.83 8.11
N LEU A 37 -1.81 8.11 7.22
CA LEU A 37 -3.07 7.44 7.54
C LEU A 37 -2.92 5.94 7.34
N SER A 38 -3.47 5.15 8.25
CA SER A 38 -3.77 3.75 7.99
C SER A 38 -5.15 3.64 7.35
N VAL A 39 -5.30 2.78 6.35
CA VAL A 39 -6.52 2.62 5.55
C VAL A 39 -6.89 1.15 5.48
N ARG A 40 -8.17 0.86 5.63
CA ARG A 40 -8.78 -0.47 5.54
C ARG A 40 -10.09 -0.35 4.79
N VAL A 41 -10.30 -1.21 3.79
CA VAL A 41 -11.50 -1.29 2.95
C VAL A 41 -11.93 -2.74 2.93
N ASP A 42 -12.97 -3.06 3.69
CA ASP A 42 -13.65 -4.35 3.65
C ASP A 42 -14.81 -4.26 2.66
N GLY A 43 -15.07 -5.32 1.89
CA GLY A 43 -16.22 -5.36 0.98
C GLY A 43 -16.11 -6.48 -0.05
N VAL A 44 -16.99 -6.44 -1.04
CA VAL A 44 -16.96 -7.35 -2.19
C VAL A 44 -16.36 -6.64 -3.39
N PHE A 45 -15.27 -7.18 -3.92
CA PHE A 45 -14.52 -6.58 -5.02
C PHE A 45 -15.02 -7.15 -6.34
N ASN A 46 -15.75 -6.34 -7.11
CA ASN A 46 -16.11 -6.66 -8.51
C ASN A 46 -14.84 -6.92 -9.33
N GLN A 47 -13.80 -6.13 -9.05
CA GLN A 47 -12.46 -6.33 -9.57
C GLN A 47 -11.45 -5.81 -8.56
N VAL A 48 -10.36 -6.55 -8.36
CA VAL A 48 -9.13 -6.01 -7.79
C VAL A 48 -7.95 -6.48 -8.62
N ALA A 49 -7.20 -5.50 -9.12
CA ALA A 49 -5.95 -5.68 -9.85
C ALA A 49 -4.79 -5.46 -8.88
N PHE A 50 -3.82 -6.37 -8.90
CA PHE A 50 -2.65 -6.30 -8.04
C PHE A 50 -1.43 -6.90 -8.74
N ARG A 51 -0.24 -6.54 -8.25
CA ARG A 51 1.02 -7.12 -8.65
C ARG A 51 1.59 -8.00 -7.56
N VAL A 52 2.23 -9.10 -7.98
CA VAL A 52 3.02 -9.97 -7.11
C VAL A 52 4.47 -9.88 -7.55
N MET A 53 5.37 -9.55 -6.61
CA MET A 53 6.80 -9.62 -6.85
C MET A 53 7.25 -11.08 -6.76
N PRO A 54 8.00 -11.59 -7.74
CA PRO A 54 8.56 -12.93 -7.64
C PRO A 54 9.64 -12.97 -6.57
N ALA A 55 9.92 -14.17 -6.06
CA ALA A 55 11.10 -14.40 -5.24
C ALA A 55 12.37 -14.01 -6.04
N PRO A 56 13.37 -13.40 -5.37
CA PRO A 56 14.67 -13.19 -5.97
C PRO A 56 15.35 -14.54 -6.24
N HIS A 57 16.08 -14.63 -7.36
CA HIS A 57 16.80 -15.85 -7.74
C HIS A 57 18.18 -15.95 -7.09
N ARG A 58 18.67 -14.84 -6.54
CA ARG A 58 19.95 -14.72 -5.85
C ARG A 58 19.86 -13.62 -4.81
N ASP A 59 20.74 -13.70 -3.83
CA ASP A 59 20.87 -12.65 -2.82
C ASP A 59 21.17 -11.30 -3.49
N ARG A 60 20.55 -10.26 -2.95
CA ARG A 60 20.77 -8.86 -3.37
C ARG A 60 20.42 -8.57 -4.84
N GLN A 61 19.47 -9.29 -5.43
CA GLN A 61 18.91 -8.94 -6.73
C GLN A 61 18.21 -7.55 -6.66
N PRO A 62 18.55 -6.59 -7.55
CA PRO A 62 17.93 -5.28 -7.57
C PRO A 62 16.40 -5.34 -7.70
N PRO A 63 15.64 -4.47 -6.99
CA PRO A 63 14.18 -4.42 -7.13
C PRO A 63 13.73 -4.11 -8.57
N SER A 64 14.50 -3.32 -9.32
CA SER A 64 14.25 -3.04 -10.74
C SER A 64 14.22 -4.33 -11.56
N ASP A 65 15.19 -5.23 -11.37
CA ASP A 65 15.23 -6.53 -12.04
C ASP A 65 14.03 -7.41 -11.67
N LEU A 66 13.62 -7.41 -10.40
CA LEU A 66 12.44 -8.15 -9.94
C LEU A 66 11.15 -7.63 -10.59
N SER A 67 11.05 -6.31 -10.76
CA SER A 67 9.87 -5.66 -11.32
C SER A 67 9.62 -6.03 -12.79
N THR A 68 10.66 -6.39 -13.54
CA THR A 68 10.52 -6.88 -14.94
C THR A 68 9.81 -8.22 -15.04
N ARG A 69 9.83 -9.01 -13.95
CA ARG A 69 9.20 -10.34 -13.86
C ARG A 69 7.97 -10.34 -12.96
N GLN A 70 7.46 -9.16 -12.63
CA GLN A 70 6.25 -9.05 -11.82
C GLN A 70 5.07 -9.70 -12.52
N GLN A 71 4.19 -10.32 -11.74
CA GLN A 71 2.94 -10.85 -12.26
C GLN A 71 1.83 -9.86 -11.94
N LEU A 72 1.15 -9.38 -12.97
CA LEU A 72 -0.11 -8.66 -12.83
C LEU A 72 -1.24 -9.69 -12.79
N GLN A 73 -2.05 -9.61 -11.74
CA GLN A 73 -3.20 -10.47 -11.54
C GLN A 73 -4.45 -9.61 -11.35
N SER A 74 -5.60 -10.15 -11.75
CA SER A 74 -6.91 -9.55 -11.53
C SER A 74 -7.85 -10.66 -11.09
N VAL A 75 -8.54 -10.44 -9.97
CA VAL A 75 -9.59 -11.33 -9.47
C VAL A 75 -10.90 -10.55 -9.43
N HIS A 76 -12.01 -11.28 -9.54
CA HIS A 76 -13.33 -10.71 -9.74
C HIS A 76 -14.36 -11.31 -8.80
N ASN A 77 -15.33 -10.50 -8.39
CA ASN A 77 -16.45 -10.88 -7.52
C ASN A 77 -15.99 -11.63 -6.25
N VAL A 78 -14.94 -11.12 -5.61
CA VAL A 78 -14.31 -11.77 -4.45
C VAL A 78 -14.50 -10.92 -3.19
N PRO A 79 -14.99 -11.48 -2.07
CA PRO A 79 -14.97 -10.79 -0.80
C PRO A 79 -13.54 -10.75 -0.25
N GLY A 80 -13.16 -9.63 0.36
CA GLY A 80 -11.82 -9.51 0.91
C GLY A 80 -11.56 -8.16 1.55
N LEU A 81 -10.27 -7.86 1.66
CA LEU A 81 -9.78 -6.67 2.32
C LEU A 81 -8.67 -5.99 1.53
N VAL A 82 -8.84 -4.71 1.23
CA VAL A 82 -7.75 -3.81 0.85
C VAL A 82 -7.28 -3.06 2.09
N PHE A 83 -5.98 -3.06 2.36
CA PHE A 83 -5.39 -2.39 3.52
C PHE A 83 -4.03 -1.79 3.19
N GLY A 84 -3.63 -0.77 3.95
CA GLY A 84 -2.34 -0.14 3.79
C GLY A 84 -2.31 1.27 4.33
N PHE A 85 -1.58 2.15 3.65
CA PHE A 85 -1.30 3.49 4.16
C PHE A 85 -1.42 4.57 3.10
N TRP A 86 -1.83 5.75 3.54
CA TRP A 86 -1.57 7.02 2.87
C TRP A 86 -0.33 7.65 3.50
N SER A 87 0.64 8.04 2.67
CA SER A 87 1.84 8.74 3.09
C SER A 87 1.88 10.16 2.49
N PRO A 88 2.31 11.17 3.26
CA PRO A 88 2.40 12.54 2.76
C PRO A 88 3.49 12.68 1.69
N GLY A 89 3.36 13.66 0.79
CA GLY A 89 4.34 13.85 -0.31
C GLY A 89 5.79 14.05 0.16
N CYS A 90 5.99 14.63 1.35
CA CYS A 90 7.33 14.82 1.94
C CYS A 90 8.00 13.53 2.42
N SER A 91 7.31 12.38 2.41
CA SER A 91 7.88 11.11 2.87
C SER A 91 8.64 10.33 1.80
N ASN A 92 8.75 10.89 0.59
CA ASN A 92 9.40 10.22 -0.51
C ASN A 92 10.90 9.99 -0.21
N GLY A 93 11.41 8.79 -0.50
CA GLY A 93 12.78 8.38 -0.16
C GLY A 93 12.86 7.40 1.00
N PHE A 94 12.07 7.58 2.06
CA PHE A 94 11.90 6.59 3.13
C PHE A 94 10.55 5.85 3.06
N HIS A 95 9.61 6.37 2.27
CA HIS A 95 8.34 5.74 1.91
C HIS A 95 7.91 6.02 0.48
N VAL A 96 6.90 5.27 0.03
CA VAL A 96 6.13 5.58 -1.18
C VAL A 96 5.07 6.62 -0.81
N ALA A 97 5.18 7.82 -1.39
CA ALA A 97 4.17 8.87 -1.23
C ALA A 97 2.81 8.46 -1.82
N GLY A 98 1.72 8.94 -1.22
CA GLY A 98 0.36 8.58 -1.62
C GLY A 98 -0.09 7.23 -1.07
N PHE A 99 -0.97 6.54 -1.80
CA PHE A 99 -1.53 5.26 -1.37
C PHE A 99 -0.56 4.10 -1.67
N HIS A 100 -0.17 3.37 -0.63
CA HIS A 100 0.47 2.06 -0.73
C HIS A 100 -0.46 1.03 -0.11
N LEU A 101 -1.15 0.27 -0.96
CA LEU A 101 -2.23 -0.63 -0.57
C LEU A 101 -1.95 -2.06 -1.01
N HIS A 102 -2.40 -3.02 -0.22
CA HIS A 102 -2.33 -4.46 -0.46
C HIS A 102 -3.72 -5.06 -0.34
N PHE A 103 -3.96 -6.17 -1.02
CA PHE A 103 -5.22 -6.91 -1.00
C PHE A 103 -4.99 -8.33 -0.48
N ILE A 104 -5.99 -8.87 0.22
CA ILE A 104 -6.11 -10.29 0.53
C ILE A 104 -7.60 -10.71 0.45
N SER A 105 -7.89 -11.83 -0.21
CA SER A 105 -9.23 -12.42 -0.24
C SER A 105 -9.57 -13.07 1.11
N ASP A 106 -10.88 -13.19 1.41
CA ASP A 106 -11.34 -13.78 2.68
C ASP A 106 -10.91 -15.25 2.87
N ASP A 107 -10.86 -16.00 1.78
CA ASP A 107 -10.35 -17.37 1.74
C ASP A 107 -8.81 -17.46 1.76
N ARG A 108 -8.13 -16.31 1.70
CA ARG A 108 -6.67 -16.14 1.73
C ARG A 108 -5.92 -16.82 0.58
N THR A 109 -6.60 -17.06 -0.54
CA THR A 109 -5.99 -17.70 -1.72
C THR A 109 -5.44 -16.70 -2.74
N ALA A 110 -5.86 -15.44 -2.70
CA ALA A 110 -5.41 -14.38 -3.60
C ALA A 110 -5.00 -13.11 -2.82
N GLY A 111 -3.94 -12.44 -3.27
CA GLY A 111 -3.47 -11.20 -2.66
C GLY A 111 -2.19 -10.64 -3.28
N GLY A 112 -1.94 -9.36 -3.04
CA GLY A 112 -0.76 -8.66 -3.54
C GLY A 112 -0.83 -7.14 -3.42
N HIS A 113 0.12 -6.45 -4.05
CA HIS A 113 0.17 -4.99 -4.04
C HIS A 113 -0.84 -4.41 -5.04
N VAL A 114 -1.82 -3.65 -4.55
CA VAL A 114 -2.96 -3.17 -5.34
C VAL A 114 -2.53 -2.12 -6.37
N THR A 115 -3.01 -2.29 -7.60
CA THR A 115 -2.87 -1.32 -8.70
C THR A 115 -4.21 -0.73 -9.14
N GLY A 116 -5.33 -1.36 -8.78
CA GLY A 116 -6.68 -0.88 -9.05
C GLY A 116 -7.73 -1.72 -8.34
N PHE A 117 -8.86 -1.13 -7.99
CA PHE A 117 -10.01 -1.89 -7.47
C PHE A 117 -11.35 -1.17 -7.71
N ASP A 118 -12.41 -1.96 -7.76
CA ASP A 118 -13.82 -1.57 -7.69
C ASP A 118 -14.54 -2.52 -6.72
N ALA A 119 -15.22 -1.95 -5.73
CA ALA A 119 -15.88 -2.70 -4.67
C ALA A 119 -17.28 -2.16 -4.37
N TRP A 120 -18.12 -3.03 -3.83
CA TRP A 120 -19.47 -2.74 -3.34
C TRP A 120 -19.70 -3.33 -1.94
N ASP A 121 -20.73 -2.83 -1.26
CA ASP A 121 -21.01 -3.12 0.16
C ASP A 121 -19.76 -2.89 1.04
N VAL A 122 -19.25 -1.65 0.97
CA VAL A 122 -17.93 -1.30 1.46
C VAL A 122 -18.00 -0.74 2.88
N GLN A 123 -17.16 -1.25 3.76
CA GLN A 123 -16.79 -0.59 5.01
C GLN A 123 -15.39 0.03 4.88
N LEU A 124 -15.34 1.35 4.73
CA LEU A 124 -14.10 2.12 4.71
C LEU A 124 -13.75 2.56 6.13
N SER A 125 -12.56 2.21 6.59
CA SER A 125 -12.01 2.64 7.88
C SER A 125 -10.63 3.26 7.71
N ALA A 126 -10.36 4.34 8.46
CA ALA A 126 -9.06 4.99 8.45
C ALA A 126 -8.67 5.56 9.81
N GLY A 127 -7.37 5.54 10.12
CA GLY A 127 -6.81 6.07 11.36
C GLY A 127 -5.64 7.01 11.08
N VAL A 128 -5.67 8.21 11.68
CA VAL A 128 -4.55 9.17 11.63
C VAL A 128 -3.43 8.69 12.55
N LEU A 129 -2.22 8.51 12.01
CA LEU A 129 -1.05 8.15 12.79
C LEU A 129 -0.39 9.41 13.39
N LYS A 130 0.04 9.30 14.65
CA LYS A 130 0.66 10.40 15.41
C LYS A 130 2.13 10.16 15.74
N GLU A 131 2.56 8.90 15.69
CA GLU A 131 3.94 8.48 15.93
C GLU A 131 4.44 7.75 14.69
N TYR A 132 5.71 7.97 14.38
CA TYR A 132 6.42 7.29 13.33
C TYR A 132 7.71 6.72 13.93
N ARG A 133 7.87 5.40 13.82
CA ARG A 133 9.02 4.67 14.33
C ARG A 133 9.72 3.97 13.18
N VAL A 134 11.02 4.17 13.08
CA VAL A 134 11.89 3.47 12.14
C VAL A 134 12.77 2.53 12.93
N GLU A 135 12.77 1.27 12.52
CA GLU A 135 13.73 0.28 12.99
C GLU A 135 14.75 0.09 11.87
N ILE A 136 16.01 0.35 12.19
CA ILE A 136 17.11 0.29 11.24
C ILE A 136 17.76 -1.09 11.36
N PRO A 137 17.82 -1.89 10.29
CA PRO A 137 18.51 -3.18 10.31
C PRO A 137 19.97 -3.01 10.76
N GLN A 138 20.49 -4.02 11.48
CA GLN A 138 21.85 -4.00 12.04
C GLN A 138 22.72 -5.15 11.50
N ASP A 139 22.25 -5.84 10.45
CA ASP A 139 23.01 -6.86 9.74
C ASP A 139 24.09 -6.24 8.84
N GLU A 140 25.12 -7.04 8.53
CA GLU A 140 26.27 -6.62 7.71
C GLU A 140 25.83 -6.12 6.33
N ASP A 141 24.83 -6.75 5.72
CA ASP A 141 24.27 -6.36 4.42
C ASP A 141 23.77 -4.92 4.44
N TYR A 142 23.07 -4.49 5.50
CA TYR A 142 22.60 -3.12 5.62
C TYR A 142 23.73 -2.13 5.97
N LEU A 143 24.68 -2.52 6.81
CA LEU A 143 25.70 -1.61 7.34
C LEU A 143 26.87 -1.34 6.38
N GLU A 144 27.25 -2.33 5.56
CA GLU A 144 28.44 -2.24 4.71
C GLU A 144 28.13 -1.84 3.27
N LEU A 145 26.89 -2.02 2.81
CA LEU A 145 26.52 -1.67 1.45
C LEU A 145 26.24 -0.15 1.31
N PRO A 146 26.82 0.52 0.29
CA PRO A 146 26.50 1.91 0.02
C PRO A 146 25.02 2.09 -0.28
N ILE A 147 24.32 2.85 0.55
CA ILE A 147 22.94 3.28 0.28
C ILE A 147 23.03 4.50 -0.65
N ARG A 148 22.53 4.35 -1.87
CA ARG A 148 22.47 5.43 -2.85
C ARG A 148 21.32 6.37 -2.53
N ASN A 149 21.47 7.65 -2.89
CA ASN A 149 20.41 8.62 -2.65
C ASN A 149 19.23 8.39 -3.58
N TYR A 150 18.01 8.74 -3.14
CA TYR A 150 16.76 8.54 -3.90
C TYR A 150 16.81 9.12 -5.33
N GLU A 151 17.54 10.22 -5.56
CA GLU A 151 17.70 10.83 -6.88
C GLU A 151 18.57 9.98 -7.83
N GLU A 152 19.53 9.22 -7.32
CA GLU A 152 20.40 8.37 -8.14
C GLU A 152 19.65 7.13 -8.66
N ASP A 153 18.65 6.63 -7.92
CA ASP A 153 17.82 5.49 -8.34
C ASP A 153 16.74 5.88 -9.37
N GLN A 154 16.31 7.14 -9.42
CA GLN A 154 15.37 7.64 -10.44
C GLN A 154 16.01 7.76 -11.84
N ASN A 155 17.33 7.97 -11.90
CA ASN A 155 18.07 8.16 -13.15
C ASN A 155 18.52 6.85 -13.83
N LEU A 156 18.06 5.70 -13.33
CA LEU A 156 18.34 4.35 -13.87
C LEU A 156 17.23 3.83 -14.80
N HIS A 157 16.44 4.73 -15.39
CA HIS A 157 15.39 4.43 -16.38
C HIS A 157 15.64 5.18 -17.70
#